data_AF-A0A945IUJ8-F1
#
_entry.id   AF-A0A945IUJ8-F1
#
_cell.length_a   1.000
_cell.length_b   1.000
_cell.length_c   1.000
_cell.angle_alpha   90.00
_cell.angle_beta   90.00
_cell.angle_gamma   90.00
#
_symmetry.space_group_name_H-M   'P 1'
#
loop_
_entity.id
_entity.type
_entity.pdbx_description
1 polymer ?
#
loop_
_entity_poly.entity_id
_entity_poly.type
_entity_poly.pdbx_seq_one_letter_code
_entity_poly.pdbx_strand_id
1 'polypeptide(L)'
;MRRSLAGLLLLISCVLFAVSISTWWMQQVAFSPSTDAGATYAILGDADIRGEAATLIASADAGLIGTSTAQLREFVEQISRLNDGAALMGGFVGDAHARLIGDSNDPVIISAAEQYTIVRDERAALAPDLTLPVPQVGGVSTVNTISWWLMVLSAAGGLLLLIAGLVTRPERGEFTFAIAVGLGVLSVLLVVFGYLIPLGPLTSFSDNTWMGIFPRLANRSRNTTLLLAVISAAIAGAVLLGTSGLRQRRQRSTPLSVGRYREQHSWSR
;
A
#
# COMPACT_ATOMS: atom_id res chain seq x y z
N MET A 1 31.23 18.69 4.50
CA MET A 1 30.16 19.13 5.42
C MET A 1 30.05 18.13 6.55
N ARG A 2 30.40 18.50 7.79
CA ARG A 2 30.07 17.67 8.96
C ARG A 2 28.59 17.94 9.27
N ARG A 3 27.72 16.95 9.12
CA ARG A 3 26.31 17.09 9.54
C ARG A 3 26.28 17.13 11.07
N SER A 4 25.46 18.00 11.65
CA SER A 4 25.26 17.97 13.10
C SER A 4 24.61 16.64 13.50
N LEU A 5 24.85 16.21 14.75
CA LEU A 5 24.16 15.05 15.31
C LEU A 5 22.63 15.21 15.20
N ALA A 6 22.12 16.41 15.49
CA ALA A 6 20.70 16.73 15.44
C ALA A 6 20.12 16.54 14.03
N GLY A 7 20.82 17.05 13.01
CA GLY A 7 20.43 16.89 11.61
C GLY A 7 20.43 15.43 11.14
N LEU A 8 21.37 14.61 11.63
CA LEU A 8 21.39 13.17 11.35
C LEU A 8 20.18 12.45 11.99
N LEU A 9 19.90 12.73 13.26
CA LEU A 9 18.76 12.13 13.98
C LEU A 9 17.43 12.44 13.29
N LEU A 10 17.23 13.70 12.87
CA LEU A 10 16.04 14.11 12.13
C LEU A 10 15.91 13.43 10.77
N LEU A 11 17.01 13.27 10.04
CA LEU A 11 16.99 12.60 8.74
C LEU A 11 16.57 11.14 8.91
N ILE A 12 17.18 10.41 9.86
CA ILE A 12 16.83 9.02 10.14
C ILE A 12 15.37 8.93 10.57
N SER A 13 14.91 9.82 11.44
CA SER A 13 13.51 9.90 11.86
C SER A 13 12.55 10.04 10.67
N CYS A 14 12.82 10.96 9.75
CA CYS A 14 11.99 11.18 8.56
C CYS A 14 11.97 9.96 7.63
N VAL A 15 13.11 9.26 7.47
CA VAL A 15 13.18 8.02 6.69
C VAL A 15 12.37 6.90 7.36
N LEU A 16 12.43 6.77 8.69
CA LEU A 16 11.63 5.79 9.42
C LEU A 16 10.14 6.05 9.30
N PHE A 17 9.70 7.31 9.35
CA PHE A 17 8.30 7.65 9.06
C PHE A 17 7.91 7.32 7.62
N ALA A 18 8.80 7.56 6.65
CA ALA A 18 8.55 7.19 5.26
C ALA A 18 8.36 5.67 5.11
N VAL A 19 9.19 4.86 5.77
CA VAL A 19 9.04 3.40 5.82
C VAL A 19 7.72 3.01 6.48
N SER A 20 7.38 3.62 7.62
CA SER A 20 6.14 3.32 8.33
C SER A 20 4.90 3.58 7.47
N ILE A 21 4.79 4.78 6.88
CA ILE A 21 3.64 5.19 6.07
C ILE A 21 3.53 4.34 4.81
N SER A 22 4.63 4.07 4.12
CA SER A 22 4.61 3.25 2.90
C SER A 22 4.28 1.78 3.19
N THR A 23 4.72 1.26 4.33
CA THR A 23 4.38 -0.10 4.77
C THR A 23 2.92 -0.20 5.21
N TRP A 24 2.41 0.81 5.93
CA TRP A 24 0.98 0.96 6.21
C TRP A 24 0.14 1.00 4.93
N TRP A 25 0.59 1.74 3.92
CA TRP A 25 -0.12 1.81 2.64
C TRP A 25 -0.15 0.46 1.92
N MET A 26 0.94 -0.29 1.91
CA MET A 26 0.96 -1.67 1.39
C MET A 26 -0.01 -2.59 2.16
N GLN A 27 -0.08 -2.45 3.48
CA GLN A 27 -1.05 -3.17 4.31
C GLN A 27 -2.48 -2.91 3.84
N GLN A 28 -2.84 -1.64 3.61
CA GLN A 28 -4.16 -1.27 3.09
C GLN A 28 -4.42 -1.80 1.67
N VAL A 29 -3.42 -1.81 0.80
CA VAL A 29 -3.59 -2.22 -0.61
C VAL A 29 -3.62 -3.75 -0.78
N ALA A 30 -2.77 -4.48 -0.06
CA ALA A 30 -2.51 -5.89 -0.33
C ALA A 30 -2.95 -6.84 0.79
N PHE A 31 -3.05 -6.37 2.03
CA PHE A 31 -3.23 -7.21 3.21
C PHE A 31 -4.46 -6.85 4.05
N SER A 32 -5.36 -6.02 3.53
CA SER A 32 -6.66 -5.74 4.17
C SER A 32 -7.76 -6.44 3.39
N PRO A 33 -8.24 -7.62 3.84
CA PRO A 33 -9.42 -8.26 3.28
C PRO A 33 -10.60 -7.30 3.33
N SER A 34 -11.40 -7.26 2.27
CA SER A 34 -12.59 -6.41 2.22
C SER A 34 -13.69 -7.08 1.44
N THR A 35 -14.91 -6.95 1.95
CA THR A 35 -16.14 -7.35 1.26
C THR A 35 -16.72 -6.23 0.39
N ASP A 36 -15.97 -5.14 0.23
CA ASP A 36 -16.37 -3.99 -0.59
C ASP A 36 -16.53 -4.38 -2.06
N ALA A 37 -17.64 -3.94 -2.66
CA ALA A 37 -18.00 -4.24 -4.05
C ALA A 37 -16.86 -3.95 -5.03
N GLY A 38 -16.16 -2.82 -4.86
CA GLY A 38 -15.08 -2.46 -5.76
C GLY A 38 -13.82 -3.33 -5.60
N ALA A 39 -13.59 -3.95 -4.43
CA ALA A 39 -12.44 -4.84 -4.21
C ALA A 39 -12.72 -6.17 -4.85
N THR A 40 -13.91 -6.69 -4.58
CA THR A 40 -14.42 -7.91 -5.17
C THR A 40 -14.47 -7.80 -6.69
N TYR A 41 -14.95 -6.68 -7.22
CA TYR A 41 -14.93 -6.40 -8.66
C TYR A 41 -13.52 -6.38 -9.25
N ALA A 42 -12.55 -5.78 -8.55
CA ALA A 42 -11.16 -5.79 -9.01
C ALA A 42 -10.57 -7.20 -9.03
N ILE A 43 -10.81 -7.99 -7.97
CA ILE A 43 -10.32 -9.37 -7.83
C ILE A 43 -10.96 -10.28 -8.89
N LEU A 44 -12.29 -10.27 -8.99
CA LEU A 44 -13.04 -11.03 -10.01
C LEU A 44 -12.86 -10.48 -11.42
N GLY A 45 -12.19 -9.34 -11.58
CA GLY A 45 -11.65 -8.89 -12.86
C GLY A 45 -10.60 -9.85 -13.42
N ASP A 46 -9.98 -10.67 -12.56
CA ASP A 46 -9.13 -11.77 -12.98
C ASP A 46 -9.93 -12.93 -13.60
N ALA A 47 -9.55 -13.36 -14.80
CA ALA A 47 -10.29 -14.37 -15.53
C ALA A 47 -10.16 -15.75 -14.90
N ASP A 48 -9.01 -16.05 -14.30
CA ASP A 48 -8.74 -17.37 -13.76
C ASP A 48 -9.44 -17.54 -12.41
N ILE A 49 -9.37 -16.53 -11.52
CA ILE A 49 -10.12 -16.52 -10.24
C ILE A 49 -11.62 -16.60 -10.50
N ARG A 50 -12.11 -15.77 -11.42
CA ARG A 50 -13.53 -15.76 -11.81
C ARG A 50 -13.97 -17.10 -12.41
N GLY A 51 -13.14 -17.68 -13.27
CA GLY A 51 -13.41 -18.96 -13.91
C GLY A 51 -13.43 -20.12 -12.90
N GLU A 52 -12.53 -20.11 -11.91
CA GLU A 52 -12.50 -21.10 -10.83
C GLU A 52 -13.77 -21.05 -9.98
N ALA A 53 -14.14 -19.85 -9.50
CA ALA A 53 -15.37 -19.65 -8.72
C ALA A 53 -16.63 -20.02 -9.52
N ALA A 54 -16.72 -19.57 -10.77
CA ALA A 54 -17.85 -19.88 -11.64
C ALA A 54 -17.96 -21.37 -11.96
N THR A 55 -16.83 -22.07 -12.15
CA THR A 55 -16.81 -23.51 -12.40
C THR A 55 -17.28 -24.28 -11.18
N LEU A 56 -16.84 -23.89 -9.98
CA LEU A 56 -17.25 -24.55 -8.73
C LEU A 56 -18.76 -24.40 -8.52
N ILE A 57 -19.28 -23.18 -8.56
CA ILE A 57 -20.72 -22.89 -8.40
C ILE A 57 -21.53 -23.63 -9.47
N ALA A 58 -21.11 -23.54 -10.74
CA ALA A 58 -21.84 -24.18 -11.83
C ALA A 58 -21.85 -25.71 -11.73
N SER A 59 -20.76 -26.32 -11.24
CA SER A 59 -20.68 -27.77 -11.07
C SER A 59 -21.62 -28.28 -9.97
N ALA A 60 -21.87 -27.48 -8.95
CA ALA A 60 -22.77 -27.81 -7.85
C ALA A 60 -24.25 -27.57 -8.19
N ASP A 61 -24.55 -26.42 -8.79
CA ASP A 61 -25.93 -25.94 -8.88
C ASP A 61 -26.64 -26.30 -10.19
N ALA A 62 -25.90 -26.54 -11.28
CA ALA A 62 -26.52 -26.66 -12.61
C ALA A 62 -27.57 -27.79 -12.69
N GLY A 63 -27.29 -28.93 -12.07
CA GLY A 63 -28.21 -30.06 -12.01
C GLY A 63 -29.48 -29.77 -11.22
N LEU A 64 -29.39 -28.97 -10.14
CA LEU A 64 -30.52 -28.61 -9.28
C LEU A 64 -31.48 -27.65 -9.97
N ILE A 65 -30.93 -26.68 -10.72
CA ILE A 65 -31.74 -25.67 -11.42
C ILE A 65 -32.17 -26.12 -12.83
N GLY A 66 -31.74 -27.31 -13.28
CA GLY A 66 -32.14 -27.88 -14.56
C GLY A 66 -31.48 -27.21 -15.77
N THR A 67 -30.24 -26.74 -15.63
CA THR A 67 -29.45 -26.13 -16.70
C THR A 67 -28.15 -26.91 -16.96
N SER A 68 -27.42 -26.55 -18.01
CA SER A 68 -26.09 -27.11 -18.24
C SER A 68 -25.02 -26.38 -17.42
N THR A 69 -24.01 -27.11 -16.93
CA THR A 69 -22.86 -26.53 -16.22
C THR A 69 -22.18 -25.44 -17.04
N ALA A 70 -22.08 -25.60 -18.36
CA ALA A 70 -21.49 -24.59 -19.24
C ALA A 70 -22.29 -23.28 -19.24
N GLN A 71 -23.62 -23.38 -19.35
CA GLN A 71 -24.52 -22.22 -19.37
C GLN A 71 -24.53 -21.49 -18.02
N LEU A 72 -24.57 -22.23 -16.90
CA LEU A 72 -24.53 -21.61 -15.57
C LEU A 72 -23.17 -20.96 -15.31
N ARG A 73 -22.06 -21.60 -15.72
CA ARG A 73 -20.72 -21.01 -15.60
C ARG A 73 -20.62 -19.70 -16.36
N GLU A 74 -21.08 -19.65 -17.60
CA GLU A 74 -21.09 -18.43 -18.42
C GLU A 74 -21.93 -17.33 -17.76
N PHE A 75 -23.09 -17.67 -17.21
CA PHE A 75 -23.92 -16.73 -16.45
C PHE A 75 -23.16 -16.17 -15.24
N VAL A 76 -22.56 -17.02 -14.41
CA VAL A 76 -21.80 -16.60 -13.21
C VAL A 76 -20.58 -15.75 -13.58
N GLU A 77 -19.88 -16.08 -14.67
CA GLU A 77 -18.80 -15.25 -15.20
C GLU A 77 -19.30 -13.90 -15.74
N GLN A 78 -20.50 -13.85 -16.33
CA GLN A 78 -21.07 -12.62 -16.86
C GLN A 78 -21.49 -11.67 -15.74
N ILE A 79 -22.17 -12.17 -14.70
CA ILE A 79 -22.60 -11.33 -13.57
C ILE A 79 -21.43 -10.80 -12.76
N SER A 80 -20.36 -11.58 -12.59
CA SER A 80 -19.17 -11.16 -11.84
C SER A 80 -18.34 -10.08 -12.56
N ARG A 81 -18.58 -9.86 -13.86
CA ARG A 81 -18.04 -8.70 -14.61
C ARG A 81 -18.84 -7.41 -14.40
N LEU A 82 -19.96 -7.46 -13.69
CA LEU A 82 -20.72 -6.30 -13.28
C LEU A 82 -20.36 -5.98 -11.83
N ASN A 83 -20.26 -4.70 -11.48
CA ASN A 83 -19.92 -4.28 -10.13
C ASN A 83 -20.93 -4.82 -9.10
N ASP A 84 -22.22 -4.72 -9.42
CA ASP A 84 -23.30 -5.22 -8.55
C ASP A 84 -23.27 -6.74 -8.42
N GLY A 85 -22.92 -7.48 -9.49
CA GLY A 85 -22.82 -8.94 -9.43
C GLY A 85 -21.58 -9.41 -8.67
N ALA A 86 -20.46 -8.71 -8.80
CA ALA A 86 -19.27 -8.93 -7.99
C ALA A 86 -19.54 -8.65 -6.50
N ALA A 87 -20.33 -7.62 -6.18
CA ALA A 87 -20.69 -7.30 -4.79
C ALA A 87 -21.39 -8.47 -4.08
N LEU A 88 -22.19 -9.27 -4.80
CA LEU A 88 -22.87 -10.46 -4.25
C LEU A 88 -21.87 -11.56 -3.84
N MET A 89 -20.68 -11.56 -4.43
CA MET A 89 -19.61 -12.51 -4.17
C MET A 89 -18.62 -11.99 -3.11
N GLY A 90 -18.89 -10.82 -2.52
CA GLY A 90 -17.94 -10.14 -1.64
C GLY A 90 -17.59 -10.89 -0.37
N GLY A 91 -18.52 -11.70 0.18
CA GLY A 91 -18.30 -12.52 1.37
C GLY A 91 -17.15 -13.51 1.15
N PHE A 92 -17.39 -14.54 0.34
CA PHE A 92 -16.37 -15.56 0.08
C PHE A 92 -15.09 -15.01 -0.57
N VAL A 93 -15.14 -13.94 -1.37
CA VAL A 93 -13.92 -13.33 -1.93
C VAL A 93 -13.08 -12.64 -0.85
N GLY A 94 -13.73 -11.98 0.11
CA GLY A 94 -13.08 -11.43 1.30
C GLY A 94 -12.42 -12.53 2.14
N ASP A 95 -13.15 -13.63 2.37
CA ASP A 95 -12.64 -14.78 3.13
C ASP A 95 -11.48 -15.48 2.39
N ALA A 96 -11.55 -15.57 1.07
CA ALA A 96 -10.45 -16.07 0.24
C ALA A 96 -9.19 -15.22 0.40
N HIS A 97 -9.33 -13.88 0.38
CA HIS A 97 -8.21 -12.98 0.61
C HIS A 97 -7.65 -13.14 2.02
N ALA A 98 -8.51 -13.20 3.04
CA ALA A 98 -8.10 -13.41 4.44
C ALA A 98 -7.34 -14.73 4.63
N ARG A 99 -7.82 -15.83 4.04
CA ARG A 99 -7.14 -17.12 4.09
C ARG A 99 -5.80 -17.10 3.36
N LEU A 100 -5.74 -16.49 2.18
CA LEU A 100 -4.52 -16.40 1.38
C LEU A 100 -3.38 -15.71 2.14
N ILE A 101 -3.69 -14.62 2.85
CA ILE A 101 -2.72 -13.85 3.65
C ILE A 101 -2.51 -14.40 5.06
N GLY A 102 -3.18 -15.50 5.42
CA GLY A 102 -3.10 -16.14 6.73
C GLY A 102 -3.70 -15.34 7.88
N ASP A 103 -4.67 -14.47 7.59
CA ASP A 103 -5.48 -13.78 8.60
C ASP A 103 -6.62 -14.69 9.11
N SER A 104 -7.06 -15.65 8.29
CA SER A 104 -7.96 -16.73 8.70
C SER A 104 -7.38 -18.10 8.37
N ASN A 105 -7.63 -19.07 9.24
CA ASN A 105 -7.31 -20.49 9.02
C ASN A 105 -8.55 -21.29 8.56
N ASP A 106 -9.72 -20.68 8.55
CA ASP A 106 -10.98 -21.35 8.21
C ASP A 106 -11.07 -21.58 6.70
N PRO A 107 -11.67 -22.71 6.27
CA PRO A 107 -11.92 -22.94 4.86
C PRO A 107 -12.84 -21.85 4.30
N VAL A 108 -12.63 -21.47 3.05
CA VAL A 108 -13.48 -20.49 2.37
C VAL A 108 -14.74 -21.21 1.93
N ILE A 109 -15.88 -20.77 2.43
CA ILE A 109 -17.17 -21.40 2.20
C ILE A 109 -18.04 -20.46 1.36
N ILE A 110 -18.68 -21.00 0.32
CA ILE A 110 -19.81 -20.37 -0.36
C ILE A 110 -21.07 -21.00 0.21
N SER A 111 -21.77 -20.26 1.04
CA SER A 111 -22.99 -20.72 1.70
C SER A 111 -24.13 -20.94 0.71
N ALA A 112 -25.10 -21.79 1.07
CA ALA A 112 -26.32 -21.97 0.27
C ALA A 112 -27.06 -20.64 0.00
N ALA A 113 -27.03 -19.71 0.96
CA ALA A 113 -27.63 -18.38 0.81
C ALA A 113 -26.89 -17.51 -0.22
N GLU A 114 -25.56 -17.59 -0.27
CA GLU A 114 -24.76 -16.93 -1.31
C GLU A 114 -24.98 -17.57 -2.68
N GLN A 115 -25.03 -18.92 -2.76
CA GLN A 115 -25.35 -19.64 -4.00
C GLN A 115 -26.71 -19.21 -4.57
N TYR A 116 -27.76 -19.18 -3.74
CA TYR A 116 -29.06 -18.59 -4.08
C TYR A 116 -28.94 -17.17 -4.63
N THR A 117 -28.19 -16.32 -3.95
CA THR A 117 -28.06 -14.90 -4.31
C THR A 117 -27.32 -14.72 -5.63
N ILE A 118 -26.32 -15.55 -5.91
CA ILE A 118 -25.51 -15.52 -7.13
C ILE A 118 -26.30 -16.07 -8.32
N VAL A 119 -26.89 -17.26 -8.16
CA VAL A 119 -27.60 -17.99 -9.22
C VAL A 119 -28.99 -17.41 -9.49
N ARG A 120 -29.58 -16.71 -8.51
CA ARG A 120 -30.93 -16.14 -8.56
C ARG A 120 -32.04 -17.20 -8.70
N ASP A 121 -31.83 -18.39 -8.14
CA ASP A 121 -32.78 -19.49 -8.14
C ASP A 121 -32.89 -20.13 -6.75
N GLU A 122 -34.10 -20.21 -6.21
CA GLU A 122 -34.40 -20.76 -4.87
C GLU A 122 -33.91 -22.20 -4.68
N ARG A 123 -33.80 -22.98 -5.75
CA ARG A 123 -33.31 -24.37 -5.67
C ARG A 123 -31.83 -24.45 -5.29
N ALA A 124 -31.04 -23.42 -5.60
CA ALA A 124 -29.65 -23.34 -5.17
C ALA A 124 -29.53 -23.14 -3.64
N ALA A 125 -30.57 -22.62 -2.96
CA ALA A 125 -30.60 -22.55 -1.51
C ALA A 125 -30.68 -23.93 -0.82
N LEU A 126 -30.95 -24.99 -1.58
CA LEU A 126 -30.98 -26.38 -1.10
C LEU A 126 -29.64 -27.10 -1.33
N ALA A 127 -28.70 -26.48 -2.04
CA ALA A 127 -27.38 -27.03 -2.25
C ALA A 127 -26.58 -27.05 -0.95
N PRO A 128 -25.68 -28.04 -0.76
CA PRO A 128 -24.73 -28.00 0.35
C PRO A 128 -23.76 -26.83 0.18
N ASP A 129 -23.16 -26.41 1.29
CA ASP A 129 -22.09 -25.41 1.29
C ASP A 129 -20.90 -25.87 0.43
N LEU A 130 -20.33 -24.96 -0.35
CA LEU A 130 -19.19 -25.25 -1.22
C LEU A 130 -17.90 -24.76 -0.60
N THR A 131 -16.88 -25.60 -0.58
CA THR A 131 -15.55 -25.20 -0.11
C THR A 131 -14.68 -24.79 -1.29
N LEU A 132 -14.22 -23.54 -1.30
CA LEU A 132 -13.26 -23.04 -2.29
C LEU A 132 -11.84 -23.51 -1.93
N PRO A 133 -11.06 -24.05 -2.89
CA PRO A 133 -9.73 -24.59 -2.64
C PRO A 133 -8.66 -23.48 -2.57
N VAL A 134 -8.85 -22.48 -1.71
CA VAL A 134 -7.90 -21.39 -1.50
C VAL A 134 -6.84 -21.84 -0.49
N PRO A 135 -5.54 -21.92 -0.85
CA PRO A 135 -4.49 -22.25 0.10
C PRO A 135 -4.11 -21.02 0.94
N GLN A 136 -3.66 -21.26 2.16
CA GLN A 136 -2.87 -20.27 2.89
C GLN A 136 -1.44 -20.28 2.34
N VAL A 137 -0.94 -19.13 1.90
CA VAL A 137 0.42 -19.04 1.37
C VAL A 137 1.33 -18.53 2.48
N GLY A 138 2.12 -19.44 3.07
CA GLY A 138 2.97 -19.14 4.24
C GLY A 138 3.94 -17.97 4.02
N GLY A 139 4.51 -17.82 2.82
CA GLY A 139 5.36 -16.68 2.46
C GLY A 139 4.62 -15.35 2.53
N VAL A 140 3.40 -15.29 2.01
CA VAL A 140 2.53 -14.10 2.06
C VAL A 140 2.13 -13.77 3.48
N SER A 141 1.73 -14.77 4.28
CA SER A 141 1.39 -14.58 5.70
C SER A 141 2.56 -14.05 6.53
N THR A 142 3.77 -14.53 6.23
CA THR A 142 4.99 -14.02 6.85
C THR A 142 5.23 -12.55 6.48
N VAL A 143 5.08 -12.18 5.20
CA VAL A 143 5.22 -10.79 4.75
C VAL A 143 4.17 -9.89 5.39
N ASN A 144 2.91 -10.36 5.49
CA ASN A 144 1.85 -9.63 6.18
C ASN A 144 2.26 -9.30 7.63
N THR A 145 2.65 -10.33 8.39
CA THR A 145 3.07 -10.18 9.79
C THR A 145 4.27 -9.24 9.93
N ILE A 146 5.31 -9.45 9.12
CA ILE A 146 6.54 -8.64 9.17
C ILE A 146 6.25 -7.19 8.83
N SER A 147 5.44 -6.93 7.81
CA SER A 147 5.13 -5.57 7.39
C SER A 147 4.32 -4.80 8.44
N TRP A 148 3.40 -5.46 9.15
CA TRP A 148 2.73 -4.84 10.30
C TRP A 148 3.73 -4.42 11.39
N TRP A 149 4.64 -5.32 11.79
CA TRP A 149 5.67 -5.00 12.78
C TRP A 149 6.64 -3.92 12.30
N LEU A 150 7.05 -3.98 11.04
CA LEU A 150 7.92 -2.97 10.43
C LEU A 150 7.27 -1.59 10.48
N MET A 151 5.97 -1.49 10.19
CA MET A 151 5.20 -0.24 10.30
C MET A 151 5.24 0.31 11.73
N VAL A 152 4.93 -0.51 12.73
CA VAL A 152 4.87 -0.09 14.14
C VAL A 152 6.25 0.30 14.68
N LEU A 153 7.27 -0.53 14.46
CA LEU A 153 8.62 -0.29 14.96
C LEU A 153 9.27 0.92 14.29
N SER A 154 9.04 1.12 12.99
CA SER A 154 9.55 2.31 12.28
C SER A 154 8.82 3.59 12.72
N ALA A 155 7.51 3.56 12.97
CA ALA A 155 6.80 4.70 13.55
C ALA A 155 7.36 5.07 14.93
N ALA A 156 7.48 4.07 15.82
CA ALA A 156 7.98 4.28 17.18
C ALA A 156 9.43 4.79 17.19
N GLY A 157 10.31 4.16 16.42
CA GLY A 157 11.70 4.60 16.27
C GLY A 157 11.82 5.98 15.63
N GLY A 158 11.00 6.26 14.61
CA GLY A 158 10.89 7.57 13.97
C GLY A 158 10.51 8.66 14.97
N LEU A 159 9.52 8.40 15.82
CA LEU A 159 9.07 9.33 16.86
C LEU A 159 10.13 9.58 17.93
N LEU A 160 10.78 8.53 18.44
CA LEU A 160 11.85 8.67 19.43
C LEU A 160 13.02 9.49 18.90
N LEU A 161 13.46 9.22 17.67
CA LEU A 161 14.53 9.98 17.03
C LEU A 161 14.11 11.41 16.68
N LEU A 162 12.83 11.64 16.35
CA LEU A 162 12.31 13.00 16.17
C LEU A 162 12.45 13.81 17.46
N ILE A 163 12.00 13.25 18.59
CA ILE A 163 12.08 13.89 19.90
C ILE A 163 13.54 14.18 20.27
N ALA A 164 14.43 13.19 20.15
CA ALA A 164 15.86 13.38 20.42
C ALA A 164 16.49 14.43 19.47
N GLY A 165 16.12 14.42 18.19
CA GLY A 165 16.55 15.39 17.20
C GLY A 165 16.08 16.82 17.54
N LEU A 166 14.87 17.00 18.06
CA LEU A 166 14.36 18.29 18.50
C LEU A 166 15.03 18.79 19.78
N VAL A 167 15.29 17.90 20.75
CA VAL A 167 15.97 18.23 22.01
C VAL A 167 17.40 18.71 21.76
N THR A 168 18.07 18.16 20.75
CA THR A 168 19.44 18.57 20.35
C THR A 168 19.48 19.91 19.61
N ARG A 169 18.35 20.61 19.47
CA ARG A 169 18.22 21.97 18.90
C ARG A 169 18.80 22.07 17.49
N PRO A 170 18.14 21.44 16.51
CA PRO A 170 18.62 21.38 15.14
C PRO A 170 18.60 22.77 14.50
N GLU A 171 19.53 23.02 13.59
CA GLU A 171 19.45 24.23 12.78
C GLU A 171 18.22 24.17 11.87
N ARG A 172 17.55 25.32 11.64
CA ARG A 172 16.34 25.39 10.80
C ARG A 172 16.54 24.79 9.39
N GLY A 173 17.77 24.91 8.85
CA GLY A 173 18.13 24.34 7.56
C GLY A 173 18.23 22.81 7.57
N GLU A 174 18.64 22.21 8.69
CA GLU A 174 18.75 20.75 8.82
C GLU A 174 17.38 20.10 8.93
N PHE A 175 16.46 20.72 9.68
CA PHE A 175 15.09 20.25 9.82
C PHE A 175 14.33 20.25 8.49
N THR A 176 14.37 21.38 7.76
CA THR A 176 13.72 21.50 6.45
C THR A 176 14.33 20.54 5.42
N PHE A 177 15.65 20.35 5.43
CA PHE A 177 16.30 19.36 4.58
C PHE A 177 15.89 17.92 4.92
N ALA A 178 15.82 17.56 6.21
CA ALA A 178 15.41 16.22 6.65
C ALA A 178 13.98 15.90 6.21
N ILE A 179 13.04 16.84 6.36
CA ILE A 179 11.65 16.68 5.88
C ILE A 179 11.62 16.44 4.38
N ALA A 180 12.36 17.25 3.61
CA ALA A 180 12.36 17.11 2.16
C ALA A 180 12.91 15.75 1.71
N VAL A 181 13.99 15.28 2.34
CA VAL A 181 14.53 13.93 2.09
C VAL A 181 13.51 12.87 2.48
N GLY A 182 12.86 12.99 3.64
CA GLY A 182 11.82 12.07 4.09
C GLY A 182 10.66 11.96 3.10
N LEU A 183 10.15 13.08 2.60
CA LEU A 183 9.07 13.13 1.61
C LEU A 183 9.50 12.56 0.25
N GLY A 184 10.75 12.81 -0.16
CA GLY A 184 11.32 12.21 -1.36
C GLY A 184 11.42 10.69 -1.26
N VAL A 185 11.92 10.19 -0.12
CA VAL A 185 11.97 8.74 0.18
C VAL A 185 10.56 8.16 0.25
N LEU A 186 9.62 8.82 0.91
CA LEU A 186 8.22 8.39 0.99
C LEU A 186 7.60 8.26 -0.40
N SER A 187 7.83 9.22 -1.30
CA SER A 187 7.34 9.12 -2.68
C SER A 187 7.82 7.85 -3.38
N VAL A 188 9.10 7.51 -3.25
CA VAL A 188 9.66 6.31 -3.88
C VAL A 188 9.09 5.06 -3.22
N LEU A 189 9.06 5.03 -1.90
CA LEU A 189 8.57 3.88 -1.15
C LEU A 189 7.07 3.63 -1.34
N LEU A 190 6.25 4.66 -1.53
CA LEU A 190 4.82 4.49 -1.87
C LEU A 190 4.65 3.73 -3.19
N VAL A 191 5.47 4.02 -4.21
CA VAL A 191 5.42 3.28 -5.49
C VAL A 191 5.92 1.86 -5.31
N VAL A 192 7.02 1.67 -4.56
CA VAL A 192 7.60 0.35 -4.34
C VAL A 192 6.65 -0.55 -3.54
N PHE A 193 6.23 -0.12 -2.35
CA PHE A 193 5.39 -0.91 -1.45
C PHE A 193 3.92 -0.92 -1.86
N GLY A 194 3.38 0.19 -2.36
CA GLY A 194 1.97 0.32 -2.75
C GLY A 194 1.63 -0.19 -4.15
N TYR A 195 2.62 -0.48 -4.99
CA TYR A 195 2.38 -0.95 -6.36
C TYR A 195 3.33 -2.06 -6.81
N LEU A 196 4.65 -1.85 -6.79
CA LEU A 196 5.60 -2.81 -7.40
C LEU A 196 5.67 -4.14 -6.64
N ILE A 197 5.68 -4.13 -5.31
CA ILE A 197 5.76 -5.33 -4.48
C ILE A 197 4.51 -6.22 -4.66
N PRO A 198 3.28 -5.67 -4.56
CA PRO A 198 2.08 -6.43 -4.86
C PRO A 198 2.00 -6.96 -6.30
N LEU A 199 2.55 -6.23 -7.28
CA LEU A 199 2.50 -6.63 -8.69
C LEU A 199 3.44 -7.80 -9.01
N GLY A 200 4.59 -7.90 -8.35
CA GLY A 200 5.65 -8.87 -8.69
C GLY A 200 6.00 -9.80 -7.53
N PRO A 201 6.83 -9.35 -6.57
CA PRO A 201 7.31 -10.18 -5.47
C PRO A 201 6.25 -11.02 -4.76
N LEU A 202 5.08 -10.46 -4.44
CA LEU A 202 4.03 -11.23 -3.77
C LEU A 202 3.56 -12.41 -4.64
N THR A 203 3.31 -12.19 -5.93
CA THR A 203 2.84 -13.24 -6.86
C THR A 203 3.85 -14.38 -7.03
N SER A 204 5.14 -14.15 -6.78
CA SER A 204 6.18 -15.16 -6.93
C SER A 204 6.22 -16.22 -5.81
N PHE A 205 5.44 -16.06 -4.73
CA PHE A 205 5.42 -17.02 -3.62
C PHE A 205 4.66 -18.31 -3.95
N SER A 206 3.77 -18.32 -4.93
CA SER A 206 2.97 -19.49 -5.31
C SER A 206 2.37 -19.33 -6.70
N ASP A 207 2.23 -20.44 -7.44
CA ASP A 207 1.54 -20.48 -8.73
C ASP A 207 0.01 -20.64 -8.59
N ASN A 208 -0.55 -20.51 -7.37
CA ASN A 208 -1.99 -20.63 -7.16
C ASN A 208 -2.75 -19.46 -7.81
N THR A 209 -3.90 -19.76 -8.43
CA THR A 209 -4.78 -18.81 -9.10
C THR A 209 -5.09 -17.56 -8.25
N TRP A 210 -5.33 -17.75 -6.95
CA TRP A 210 -5.72 -16.69 -6.03
C TRP A 210 -4.60 -15.69 -5.73
N MET A 211 -3.34 -15.99 -6.09
CA MET A 211 -2.24 -15.02 -6.07
C MET A 211 -2.48 -13.85 -7.03
N GLY A 212 -3.38 -14.00 -8.00
CA GLY A 212 -3.87 -12.91 -8.85
C GLY A 212 -4.56 -11.78 -8.10
N ILE A 213 -4.97 -11.96 -6.82
CA ILE A 213 -5.55 -10.90 -5.99
C ILE A 213 -4.62 -9.69 -5.88
N PHE A 214 -3.34 -9.90 -5.59
CA PHE A 214 -2.39 -8.80 -5.31
C PHE A 214 -2.22 -7.81 -6.48
N PRO A 215 -1.93 -8.24 -7.72
CA PRO A 215 -1.81 -7.32 -8.84
C PRO A 215 -3.14 -6.63 -9.18
N ARG A 216 -4.29 -7.29 -8.93
CA ARG A 216 -5.61 -6.68 -9.14
C ARG A 216 -5.89 -5.56 -8.15
N LEU A 217 -5.64 -5.79 -6.86
CA LEU A 217 -5.79 -4.77 -5.81
C LEU A 217 -4.80 -3.61 -6.00
N ALA A 218 -3.56 -3.90 -6.40
CA ALA A 218 -2.56 -2.88 -6.71
C ALA A 218 -2.95 -2.02 -7.91
N ASN A 219 -3.51 -2.63 -8.96
CA ASN A 219 -4.02 -1.88 -10.11
C ASN A 219 -5.27 -1.05 -9.75
N ARG A 220 -6.13 -1.54 -8.85
CA ARG A 220 -7.27 -0.78 -8.31
C ARG A 220 -6.79 0.49 -7.59
N SER A 221 -5.80 0.36 -6.70
CA SER A 221 -5.28 1.49 -5.92
C SER A 221 -4.24 2.34 -6.65
N ARG A 222 -3.84 1.96 -7.88
CA ARG A 222 -2.75 2.58 -8.65
C ARG A 222 -2.82 4.10 -8.70
N ASN A 223 -3.97 4.65 -9.06
CA ASN A 223 -4.12 6.10 -9.21
C ASN A 223 -3.94 6.82 -7.87
N THR A 224 -4.47 6.25 -6.78
CA THR A 224 -4.29 6.78 -5.42
C THR A 224 -2.82 6.70 -4.98
N THR A 225 -2.17 5.55 -5.19
CA THR A 225 -0.74 5.37 -4.88
C THR A 225 0.14 6.37 -5.63
N LEU A 226 -0.09 6.54 -6.94
CA LEU A 226 0.66 7.49 -7.76
C LEU A 226 0.38 8.94 -7.36
N LEU A 227 -0.86 9.30 -7.04
CA LEU A 227 -1.21 10.64 -6.58
C LEU A 227 -0.50 10.98 -5.27
N LEU A 228 -0.51 10.07 -4.28
CA LEU A 228 0.19 10.25 -3.00
C LEU A 228 1.70 10.38 -3.20
N ALA A 229 2.28 9.57 -4.10
CA ALA A 229 3.69 9.65 -4.45
C ALA A 229 4.03 11.00 -5.11
N VAL A 230 3.27 11.43 -6.12
CA VAL A 230 3.49 12.70 -6.82
C VAL A 230 3.35 13.90 -5.88
N ILE A 231 2.34 13.92 -5.01
CA ILE A 231 2.17 14.98 -4.00
C ILE A 231 3.40 15.01 -3.08
N SER A 232 3.84 13.85 -2.59
CA SER A 232 5.02 13.77 -1.71
C SER A 232 6.28 14.27 -2.40
N ALA A 233 6.53 13.89 -3.66
CA ALA A 233 7.65 14.36 -4.46
C ALA A 233 7.58 15.87 -4.74
N ALA A 234 6.40 16.40 -5.07
CA ALA A 234 6.21 17.82 -5.34
C ALA A 234 6.50 18.67 -4.09
N ILE A 235 6.02 18.24 -2.92
CA ILE A 235 6.31 18.92 -1.65
C ILE A 235 7.82 18.82 -1.33
N ALA A 236 8.43 17.64 -1.50
CA ALA A 236 9.87 17.48 -1.31
C ALA A 236 10.69 18.45 -2.19
N GLY A 237 10.36 18.54 -3.48
CA GLY A 237 11.00 19.45 -4.42
C GLY A 237 10.81 20.91 -4.04
N ALA A 238 9.60 21.31 -3.67
CA ALA A 238 9.31 22.68 -3.22
C ALA A 238 10.13 23.06 -1.97
N VAL A 239 10.26 22.16 -0.99
CA VAL A 239 11.05 22.41 0.23
C VAL A 239 12.55 22.51 -0.10
N LEU A 240 13.09 21.67 -0.98
CA LEU A 240 14.51 21.75 -1.40
C LEU A 240 14.82 23.04 -2.18
N LEU A 241 13.93 23.46 -3.07
CA LEU A 241 14.10 24.69 -3.84
C LEU A 241 13.93 25.94 -2.96
N GLY A 242 12.98 25.95 -2.04
CA GLY A 242 12.78 27.06 -1.11
C GLY A 242 13.96 27.27 -0.16
N THR A 243 14.58 26.19 0.32
CA THR A 243 15.74 26.26 1.23
C THR A 243 17.02 26.72 0.53
N SER A 244 17.24 26.33 -0.72
CA SER A 244 18.39 26.78 -1.52
C SER A 244 18.30 28.26 -1.89
N GLY A 245 17.12 28.75 -2.30
CA GLY A 245 16.90 30.16 -2.63
C GLY A 245 17.12 31.13 -1.45
N LEU A 246 16.75 30.73 -0.23
CA LEU A 246 16.98 31.54 0.98
C LEU A 246 18.46 31.61 1.38
N ARG A 247 19.22 30.53 1.17
CA ARG A 247 20.65 30.46 1.51
C ARG A 247 21.48 31.35 0.58
N GLN A 248 21.13 31.40 -0.70
CA GLN A 248 21.82 32.21 -1.71
C GLN A 248 21.55 33.72 -1.54
N ARG A 249 20.36 34.12 -1.05
CA ARG A 249 20.08 35.53 -0.71
C ARG A 249 20.92 36.04 0.46
N ARG A 250 21.11 35.23 1.52
CA ARG A 250 21.91 35.65 2.70
C ARG A 250 23.38 35.87 2.41
N GLN A 251 23.97 35.13 1.47
CA GLN A 251 25.38 35.31 1.08
C GLN A 251 25.62 36.57 0.25
N ARG A 252 24.62 37.06 -0.49
CA ARG A 252 24.72 38.29 -1.28
C ARG A 252 24.62 39.57 -0.44
N SER A 253 24.07 39.50 0.76
CA SER A 253 23.77 40.67 1.59
C SER A 253 24.74 40.89 2.76
N THR A 254 25.76 40.06 2.95
CA THR A 254 26.91 40.42 3.77
C THR A 254 27.90 41.18 2.89
N PRO A 255 27.91 42.52 2.86
CA PRO A 255 29.10 43.21 2.42
C PRO A 255 30.23 42.70 3.31
N LEU A 256 31.22 42.06 2.71
CA LEU A 256 32.51 41.91 3.38
C LEU A 256 32.90 43.33 3.75
N SER A 257 32.82 43.69 5.04
CA SER A 257 33.54 44.84 5.54
C SER A 257 35.02 44.46 5.43
N VAL A 258 35.55 44.60 4.23
CA VAL A 258 36.98 44.78 4.01
C VAL A 258 37.27 46.17 4.55
N GLY A 259 37.16 46.29 5.88
CA GLY A 259 37.69 47.41 6.63
C GLY A 259 39.18 47.38 6.36
N ARG A 260 39.59 48.19 5.37
CA ARG A 260 40.96 48.64 5.23
C ARG A 260 41.39 49.12 6.61
N TYR A 261 42.18 48.31 7.30
CA TYR A 261 43.01 48.71 8.41
C TYR A 261 44.10 49.63 7.81
N ARG A 262 43.70 50.84 7.41
CA ARG A 262 44.60 51.87 6.92
C ARG A 262 45.09 52.61 8.16
N GLU A 263 46.22 52.13 8.66
CA GLU A 263 47.26 52.88 9.35
C GLU A 263 46.88 54.32 9.74
N GLN A 264 46.47 54.53 10.99
CA GLN A 264 46.67 55.81 11.65
C GLN A 264 47.97 55.73 12.45
N HIS A 265 49.08 55.87 11.73
CA HIS A 265 50.30 56.45 12.28
C HIS A 265 50.10 57.96 12.39
N SER A 266 50.02 58.48 13.62
CA SER A 266 50.50 59.82 13.92
C SER A 266 50.95 59.88 15.37
N TRP A 267 52.26 59.96 15.55
CA TRP A 267 52.92 60.30 16.81
C TRP A 267 52.61 61.77 17.12
N SER A 268 52.17 62.06 18.35
CA SER A 268 52.24 63.41 18.91
C SER A 268 53.10 63.37 20.17
N ARG A 269 54.03 64.33 20.20
CA ARG A 269 55.09 64.58 21.19
C ARG A 269 54.56 64.92 22.57
#